data_AF-A0A974AC84-F1
#
_entry.id   AF-A0A974AC84-F1
#
_cell.length_a   1.000
_cell.length_b   1.000
_cell.length_c   1.000
_cell.angle_alpha   90.00
_cell.angle_beta   90.00
_cell.angle_gamma   90.00
#
_symmetry.space_group_name_H-M   'P 1'
#
loop_
_entity.id
_entity.type
_entity.pdbx_description
1 polymer ?
#
loop_
_entity_poly.entity_id
_entity_poly.type
_entity_poly.pdbx_seq_one_letter_code
_entity_poly.pdbx_strand_id
1 'polypeptide(L)'
;MLFATGLLALPALGPVRAHDHQHPELNGWYESLHSGKGPCCDGSDAQRVDDADWDTKDGHYRVRLEGEWVDVPDEAVVAGPNRAGRTMVWPYYLDGHPRPRCFMPGSMG
;
A
#
# COMPACT_ATOMS: atom_id res chain seq x y z
N MET A 1 18.77 -47.67 9.02
CA MET A 1 18.43 -46.29 9.38
C MET A 1 19.13 -45.36 8.40
N LEU A 2 18.41 -44.78 7.44
CA LEU A 2 18.91 -43.71 6.56
C LEU A 2 17.74 -42.78 6.24
N PHE A 3 18.02 -41.49 6.25
CA PHE A 3 17.16 -40.38 6.66
C PHE A 3 16.25 -39.85 5.53
N ALA A 4 15.01 -39.50 5.88
CA ALA A 4 14.08 -38.80 5.00
C ALA A 4 14.43 -37.30 4.96
N THR A 5 14.89 -36.80 3.82
CA THR A 5 15.09 -35.37 3.57
C THR A 5 13.77 -34.74 3.15
N GLY A 6 13.11 -34.02 4.06
CA GLY A 6 11.98 -33.15 3.75
C GLY A 6 12.49 -31.82 3.19
N LEU A 7 12.15 -31.50 1.95
CA LEU A 7 12.36 -30.16 1.37
C LEU A 7 11.24 -29.23 1.87
N LEU A 8 11.56 -28.38 2.85
CA LEU A 8 10.74 -27.22 3.21
C LEU A 8 10.98 -26.12 2.17
N ALA A 9 10.06 -25.96 1.22
CA ALA A 9 10.05 -24.80 0.34
C ALA A 9 9.58 -23.58 1.13
N LEU A 10 10.51 -22.66 1.44
CA LEU A 10 10.18 -21.36 2.00
C LEU A 10 9.49 -20.50 0.93
N PRO A 11 8.40 -19.79 1.26
CA PRO A 11 7.83 -18.81 0.34
C PRO A 11 8.84 -17.67 0.19
N ALA A 12 9.24 -17.38 -1.04
CA ALA A 12 10.03 -16.19 -1.34
C ALA A 12 9.13 -14.96 -1.16
N LEU A 13 9.22 -14.33 0.01
CA LEU A 13 8.75 -12.95 0.18
C LEU A 13 9.73 -12.07 -0.60
N GLY A 14 9.41 -11.80 -1.86
CA GLY A 14 10.12 -10.81 -2.66
C GLY A 14 10.06 -9.44 -1.98
N PRO A 15 11.07 -8.58 -2.15
CA PRO A 15 11.04 -7.25 -1.57
C PRO A 15 9.88 -6.47 -2.17
N VAL A 16 8.93 -6.02 -1.33
CA VAL A 16 7.95 -4.99 -1.70
C VAL A 16 8.73 -3.69 -1.86
N ARG A 17 9.26 -3.47 -3.06
CA ARG A 17 9.90 -2.22 -3.46
C ARG A 17 8.82 -1.31 -3.98
N ALA A 18 8.36 -0.44 -3.10
CA ALA A 18 7.35 0.54 -3.39
C ALA A 18 7.88 1.74 -4.21
N HIS A 19 9.20 1.98 -4.19
CA HIS A 19 9.83 2.93 -5.10
C HIS A 19 9.83 2.37 -6.52
N ASP A 20 8.98 2.92 -7.40
CA ASP A 20 9.01 2.57 -8.80
C ASP A 20 10.18 3.25 -9.52
N HIS A 21 11.34 2.60 -9.50
CA HIS A 21 12.52 3.06 -10.24
C HIS A 21 12.30 3.13 -11.76
N GLN A 22 11.22 2.53 -12.29
CA GLN A 22 10.90 2.58 -13.71
C GLN A 22 10.20 3.89 -14.10
N HIS A 23 9.71 4.66 -13.12
CA HIS A 23 8.97 5.91 -13.32
C HIS A 23 9.55 7.09 -12.53
N PRO A 24 10.83 7.47 -12.77
CA PRO A 24 11.49 8.57 -12.05
C PRO A 24 10.82 9.94 -12.26
N GLU A 25 10.05 10.12 -13.33
CA GLU A 25 9.23 11.31 -13.58
C GLU A 25 8.14 11.53 -12.52
N LEU A 26 7.81 10.50 -11.73
CA LEU A 26 6.82 10.57 -10.65
C LEU A 26 7.44 10.91 -9.30
N ASN A 27 8.77 10.95 -9.14
CA ASN A 27 9.42 11.19 -7.85
C ASN A 27 8.97 12.49 -7.19
N GLY A 28 9.05 13.62 -7.92
CA GLY A 28 8.61 14.90 -7.39
C GLY A 28 7.10 14.96 -7.10
N TRP A 29 6.30 14.13 -7.76
CA TRP A 29 4.89 13.98 -7.41
C TRP A 29 4.74 13.23 -6.09
N TYR A 30 5.40 12.08 -5.90
CA TYR A 30 5.37 11.34 -4.63
C TYR A 30 5.81 12.20 -3.45
N GLU A 31 6.95 12.89 -3.57
CA GLU A 31 7.48 13.80 -2.55
C GLU A 31 6.51 14.93 -2.18
N SER A 32 5.62 15.32 -3.09
CA SER A 32 4.61 16.37 -2.85
C SER A 32 3.38 15.88 -2.09
N LEU A 33 3.15 14.56 -2.01
CA LEU A 33 1.92 14.00 -1.45
C LEU A 33 1.85 14.16 0.07
N HIS A 34 0.73 14.68 0.54
CA HIS A 34 0.41 14.83 1.95
C HIS A 34 -1.04 14.46 2.19
N SER A 35 -1.30 13.81 3.32
CA SER A 35 -2.65 13.62 3.87
C SER A 35 -2.85 14.54 5.07
N GLY A 36 -4.04 14.52 5.67
CA GLY A 36 -4.30 15.15 6.96
C GLY A 36 -3.44 14.57 8.10
N LYS A 37 -2.81 13.41 7.89
CA LYS A 37 -1.85 12.81 8.83
C LYS A 37 -0.40 13.25 8.62
N GLY A 38 -0.11 14.06 7.61
CA GLY A 38 1.22 14.56 7.28
C GLY A 38 1.76 14.06 5.93
N PRO A 39 3.08 14.14 5.70
CA PRO A 39 3.69 13.70 4.44
C PRO A 39 3.49 12.20 4.22
N CYS A 40 3.27 11.81 2.97
CA CYS A 40 3.17 10.41 2.58
C CYS A 40 4.54 9.73 2.46
N CYS A 41 5.64 10.49 2.30
CA CYS A 41 6.99 10.06 1.94
C CYS A 41 7.23 10.08 0.42
N ASP A 42 8.43 9.67 -0.02
CA ASP A 42 8.93 9.75 -1.41
C ASP A 42 8.39 8.64 -2.33
N GLY A 43 7.44 7.83 -1.83
CA GLY A 43 6.89 6.69 -2.54
C GLY A 43 7.65 5.39 -2.30
N SER A 44 8.80 5.40 -1.62
CA SER A 44 9.61 4.19 -1.39
C SER A 44 8.98 3.16 -0.47
N ASP A 45 7.95 3.54 0.26
CA ASP A 45 7.11 2.77 1.17
C ASP A 45 5.64 2.63 0.71
N ALA A 46 5.29 3.22 -0.44
CA ALA A 46 3.99 3.11 -1.12
C ALA A 46 3.65 1.71 -1.68
N GLN A 47 2.74 0.99 -1.06
CA GLN A 47 2.25 -0.27 -1.59
C GLN A 47 1.20 -0.05 -2.68
N ARG A 48 1.29 -0.85 -3.75
CA ARG A 48 0.22 -0.98 -4.76
C ARG A 48 -0.85 -1.91 -4.24
N VAL A 49 -2.10 -1.55 -4.45
CA VAL A 49 -3.26 -2.33 -4.05
C VAL A 49 -4.03 -2.75 -5.30
N ASP A 50 -4.33 -4.04 -5.41
CA ASP A 50 -5.13 -4.58 -6.50
C ASP A 50 -6.60 -4.19 -6.35
N ASP A 51 -7.37 -4.15 -7.45
CA ASP A 51 -8.76 -3.69 -7.43
C ASP A 51 -9.68 -4.52 -6.51
N ALA A 52 -9.33 -5.77 -6.24
CA ALA A 52 -10.05 -6.64 -5.31
C ALA A 52 -9.69 -6.41 -3.82
N ASP A 53 -8.64 -5.64 -3.55
CA ASP A 53 -8.06 -5.42 -2.23
C ASP A 53 -8.41 -4.04 -1.66
N TRP A 54 -9.39 -3.35 -2.23
CA TRP A 54 -9.97 -2.15 -1.64
C TRP A 54 -11.41 -1.99 -2.10
N ASP A 55 -12.23 -1.35 -1.28
CA ASP A 55 -13.59 -0.94 -1.66
C ASP A 55 -14.02 0.28 -0.82
N THR A 56 -15.25 0.72 -1.08
CA THR A 56 -15.94 1.66 -0.19
C THR A 56 -16.98 0.90 0.62
N LYS A 57 -16.97 1.09 1.93
CA LYS A 57 -17.96 0.57 2.87
C LYS A 57 -18.45 1.70 3.77
N ASP A 58 -19.76 1.83 3.89
CA ASP A 58 -20.42 2.84 4.76
C ASP A 58 -19.95 4.29 4.50
N GLY A 59 -19.57 4.60 3.26
CA GLY A 59 -19.09 5.94 2.86
C GLY A 59 -17.59 6.18 3.03
N HIS A 60 -16.87 5.20 3.57
CA HIS A 60 -15.42 5.28 3.80
C HIS A 60 -14.69 4.23 2.97
N TYR A 61 -13.41 4.47 2.68
CA TYR A 61 -12.57 3.45 2.04
C TYR A 61 -12.13 2.42 3.08
N ARG A 62 -11.98 1.18 2.65
CA ARG A 62 -11.17 0.19 3.35
C ARG A 62 -10.25 -0.51 2.37
N VAL A 63 -9.13 -0.99 2.88
CA VAL A 63 -8.07 -1.62 2.10
C VAL A 63 -7.63 -2.89 2.79
N ARG A 64 -7.35 -3.95 2.01
CA ARG A 64 -6.82 -5.20 2.51
C ARG A 64 -5.29 -5.15 2.51
N LEU A 65 -4.69 -5.12 3.69
CA LEU A 65 -3.24 -5.10 3.90
C LEU A 65 -2.85 -6.35 4.67
N GLU A 66 -1.91 -7.12 4.13
CA GLU A 66 -1.41 -8.35 4.78
C GLU A 66 -2.53 -9.36 5.16
N GLY A 67 -3.60 -9.38 4.36
CA GLY A 67 -4.77 -10.24 4.61
C GLY A 67 -5.80 -9.67 5.60
N GLU A 68 -5.53 -8.52 6.21
CA GLU A 68 -6.45 -7.81 7.10
C GLU A 68 -7.18 -6.69 6.36
N TRP A 69 -8.52 -6.62 6.51
CA TRP A 69 -9.28 -5.46 6.06
C TRP A 69 -9.14 -4.32 7.07
N VAL A 70 -8.59 -3.19 6.62
CA VAL A 70 -8.32 -2.02 7.45
C VAL A 70 -9.13 -0.84 6.92
N ASP A 71 -9.88 -0.20 7.81
CA ASP A 71 -10.59 1.05 7.48
C ASP A 71 -9.57 2.17 7.24
N VAL A 72 -9.75 2.92 6.16
CA VAL A 72 -8.96 4.09 5.82
C VAL A 72 -9.62 5.30 6.48
N PRO A 73 -8.96 5.95 7.45
CA PRO A 73 -9.50 7.16 8.03
C PRO A 73 -9.57 8.28 6.99
N ASP A 74 -10.60 9.12 7.04
CA ASP A 74 -10.81 10.17 6.03
C ASP A 74 -9.60 11.10 5.90
N GLU A 75 -8.93 11.39 7.01
CA GLU A 75 -7.72 12.22 7.01
C GLU A 75 -6.49 11.53 6.40
N ALA A 76 -6.54 10.22 6.15
CA ALA A 76 -5.50 9.51 5.40
C ALA A 76 -5.75 9.57 3.88
N VAL A 77 -6.93 9.97 3.42
CA VAL A 77 -7.24 10.06 2.00
C VAL A 77 -6.53 11.28 1.43
N VAL A 78 -5.69 11.06 0.41
CA VAL A 78 -4.96 12.13 -0.27
C VAL A 78 -5.84 12.69 -1.38
N ALA A 79 -5.99 14.01 -1.40
CA ALA A 79 -6.75 14.70 -2.44
C ALA A 79 -5.92 14.91 -3.71
N GLY A 80 -6.59 14.94 -4.86
CA GLY A 80 -5.98 15.20 -6.16
C GLY A 80 -5.87 13.96 -7.05
N PRO A 81 -5.29 14.11 -8.25
CA PRO A 81 -5.21 13.01 -9.20
C PRO A 81 -4.18 11.97 -8.78
N ASN A 82 -4.58 10.69 -8.80
CA ASN A 82 -3.68 9.57 -8.62
C ASN A 82 -2.89 9.30 -9.92
N ARG A 83 -1.62 9.72 -9.95
CA ARG A 83 -0.74 9.60 -11.13
C ARG A 83 -0.01 8.25 -11.21
N ALA A 84 -0.12 7.41 -10.19
CA ALA A 84 0.47 6.06 -10.20
C ALA A 84 -0.33 5.08 -11.08
N GLY A 85 -1.58 5.43 -11.44
CA GLY A 85 -2.45 4.60 -12.28
C GLY A 85 -3.02 3.35 -11.59
N ARG A 86 -2.75 3.17 -10.29
CA ARG A 86 -3.25 2.09 -9.43
C ARG A 86 -3.58 2.65 -8.04
N THR A 87 -4.41 1.96 -7.26
CA THR A 87 -4.61 2.31 -5.85
C THR A 87 -3.29 2.20 -5.10
N MET A 88 -2.96 3.25 -4.32
CA MET A 88 -1.72 3.34 -3.56
C MET A 88 -2.02 3.54 -2.08
N VAL A 89 -1.22 2.93 -1.22
CA VAL A 89 -1.30 3.09 0.24
C VAL A 89 0.09 3.20 0.85
N TRP A 90 0.24 4.09 1.82
CA TRP A 90 1.44 4.24 2.62
C TRP A 90 1.15 3.74 4.03
N PRO A 91 1.44 2.47 4.34
CA PRO A 91 1.16 1.92 5.64
C PRO A 91 2.23 2.32 6.66
N TYR A 92 1.82 2.36 7.92
CA TYR A 92 2.71 2.28 9.07
C TYR A 92 2.15 1.23 10.02
N TYR A 93 2.99 0.73 10.92
CA TYR A 93 2.56 -0.31 11.84
C TYR A 93 2.31 0.28 13.22
N LEU A 94 1.17 -0.06 13.79
CA LEU A 94 0.81 0.22 15.17
C LEU A 94 0.38 -1.09 15.81
N ASP A 95 1.01 -1.48 16.92
CA ASP A 95 0.76 -2.73 17.62
C ASP A 95 0.84 -3.99 16.73
N GLY A 96 1.68 -3.95 15.70
CA GLY A 96 1.85 -5.05 14.74
C GLY A 96 0.82 -5.08 13.60
N HIS A 97 -0.13 -4.15 13.57
CA HIS A 97 -1.15 -4.06 12.54
C HIS A 97 -0.87 -2.91 11.56
N PRO A 98 -1.05 -3.12 10.24
CA PRO A 98 -0.85 -2.07 9.24
C PRO A 98 -1.98 -1.04 9.31
N ARG A 99 -1.62 0.25 9.25
CA ARG A 99 -2.55 1.39 9.28
C ARG A 99 -2.23 2.36 8.13
N PRO A 100 -3.23 2.86 7.38
CA PRO A 100 -3.00 3.85 6.33
C PRO A 100 -2.57 5.21 6.91
N ARG A 101 -1.36 5.67 6.54
CA ARG A 101 -0.93 7.08 6.67
C ARG A 101 -1.47 7.90 5.51
N CYS A 102 -1.30 7.36 4.31
CA CYS A 102 -1.87 7.92 3.08
C CYS A 102 -2.56 6.84 2.27
N PHE A 103 -3.62 7.22 1.59
CA PHE A 103 -4.37 6.38 0.67
C PHE A 103 -4.79 7.21 -0.54
N MET A 104 -4.46 6.73 -1.73
CA MET A 104 -4.96 7.27 -2.99
C MET A 104 -5.77 6.20 -3.70
N PRO A 105 -7.10 6.38 -3.82
CA PRO A 105 -7.91 5.45 -4.59
C PRO A 105 -7.50 5.49 -6.06
N GLY A 106 -7.48 4.31 -6.68
CA GLY A 106 -7.49 4.17 -8.13
C GLY A 106 -8.90 4.32 -8.68
N SER A 107 -9.05 4.25 -10.00
CA SER A 107 -10.35 3.95 -10.60
C SER A 107 -10.66 2.48 -10.33
N MET A 108 -11.82 2.17 -9.73
CA MET A 108 -12.39 0.82 -9.80
C MET A 108 -12.66 0.54 -11.29
N GLY A 109 -11.76 -0.22 -11.93
CA GLY A 109 -11.88 -0.60 -13.34
C GLY A 109 -12.99 -1.60 -13.57
#